data_AF-A0A7K1KB34-F1
#
_entry.id   AF-A0A7K1KB34-F1
#
_cell.length_a   1.000
_cell.length_b   1.000
_cell.length_c   1.000
_cell.angle_alpha   90.00
_cell.angle_beta   90.00
_cell.angle_gamma   90.00
#
_symmetry.space_group_name_H-M   'P 1'
#
loop_
_entity.id
_entity.type
_entity.pdbx_description
1 polymer ?
#
loop_
_entity_poly.entity_id
_entity_poly.type
_entity_poly.pdbx_seq_one_letter_code
_entity_poly.pdbx_strand_id
1 'polypeptide(L)'
;MVEAGDWTELTDGDQPTARISAPDLAQARRIRSGLKSEDDAVSVILDVTVAVAGDYRSARCSLTVADSGAGSAVDVRYVGTVDGLTGLIADIEAAGVADGVTLIPAGPDQEPRALGDDVLRRLELRSQARAS
;
A
#
# COMPACT_ATOMS: atom_id res chain seq x y z
N MET A 1 -6.59 -26.81 1.87
CA MET A 1 -5.31 -26.65 2.57
C MET A 1 -4.60 -25.50 1.88
N VAL A 2 -4.76 -24.28 2.40
CA VAL A 2 -4.11 -23.09 1.84
C VAL A 2 -2.75 -22.97 2.50
N GLU A 3 -1.69 -22.99 1.71
CA GLU A 3 -0.32 -22.81 2.22
C GLU A 3 -0.19 -21.36 2.69
N ALA A 4 0.08 -21.20 3.98
CA ALA A 4 0.57 -19.97 4.55
C ALA A 4 1.96 -19.72 3.95
N GLY A 5 2.00 -18.91 2.89
CA GLY A 5 3.24 -18.35 2.37
C GLY A 5 3.97 -17.67 3.52
N ASP A 6 5.22 -18.07 3.69
CA ASP A 6 6.16 -17.69 4.74
C ASP A 6 6.43 -16.17 4.67
N TRP A 7 5.82 -15.38 5.56
CA TRP A 7 6.02 -13.93 5.62
C TRP A 7 6.92 -13.58 6.81
N THR A 8 8.00 -12.84 6.54
CA THR A 8 8.83 -12.22 7.57
C THR A 8 8.24 -10.87 7.94
N GLU A 9 7.62 -10.81 9.12
CA GLU A 9 7.18 -9.57 9.76
C GLU A 9 8.41 -8.70 10.09
N LEU A 10 8.44 -7.48 9.56
CA LEU A 10 9.54 -6.52 9.72
C LEU A 10 9.31 -5.53 10.88
N THR A 11 8.20 -5.69 11.62
CA THR A 11 7.80 -4.82 12.73
C THR A 11 7.71 -5.61 14.02
N ASP A 12 8.63 -5.36 14.95
CA ASP A 12 8.67 -5.96 16.29
C ASP A 12 7.66 -5.23 17.22
N GLY A 13 6.37 -5.32 16.87
CA GLY A 13 5.28 -4.69 17.61
C GLY A 13 4.27 -5.74 18.06
N ASP A 14 4.10 -5.90 19.38
CA ASP A 14 3.19 -6.86 20.03
C ASP A 14 1.69 -6.54 19.82
N GLN A 15 1.37 -5.75 18.79
CA GLN A 15 0.02 -5.28 18.49
C GLN A 15 -0.57 -6.10 17.34
N PRO A 16 -1.82 -6.59 17.46
CA PRO A 16 -2.44 -7.39 16.42
C PRO A 16 -2.54 -6.58 15.10
N THR A 17 -1.90 -7.08 14.04
CA THR A 17 -1.97 -6.46 12.71
C THR A 17 -3.04 -7.12 11.85
N ALA A 18 -3.91 -6.32 11.24
CA ALA A 18 -4.92 -6.77 10.30
C ALA A 18 -4.59 -6.26 8.88
N ARG A 19 -4.22 -7.18 7.98
CA ARG A 19 -4.02 -6.88 6.57
C ARG A 19 -5.35 -6.96 5.82
N ILE A 20 -5.69 -5.92 5.08
CA ILE A 20 -6.95 -5.80 4.35
C ILE A 20 -6.72 -5.46 2.88
N SER A 21 -7.58 -5.98 2.01
CA SER A 21 -7.73 -5.53 0.63
C SER A 21 -9.13 -4.94 0.47
N ALA A 22 -9.25 -3.86 -0.29
CA ALA A 22 -10.52 -3.19 -0.55
C ALA A 22 -10.54 -2.61 -1.97
N PRO A 23 -11.70 -2.55 -2.65
CA PRO A 23 -11.82 -1.97 -3.98
C PRO A 23 -11.48 -0.48 -4.02
N ASP A 24 -11.68 0.22 -2.90
CA ASP A 24 -11.46 1.66 -2.78
C ASP A 24 -11.14 2.06 -1.33
N LEU A 25 -10.65 3.30 -1.19
CA LEU A 25 -10.26 3.88 0.10
C LEU A 25 -11.45 4.06 1.05
N ALA A 26 -12.67 4.25 0.54
CA ALA A 26 -13.85 4.43 1.37
C ALA A 26 -14.25 3.11 2.04
N GLN A 27 -14.18 2.00 1.30
CA GLN A 27 -14.37 0.67 1.84
C GLN A 27 -13.23 0.28 2.79
N ALA A 28 -11.97 0.59 2.46
CA ALA A 28 -10.84 0.37 3.36
C ALA A 28 -11.06 1.09 4.71
N ARG A 29 -11.45 2.36 4.68
CA ARG A 29 -11.75 3.15 5.88
C ARG A 29 -12.89 2.56 6.70
N ARG A 30 -13.93 2.03 6.03
CA ARG A 30 -15.06 1.38 6.70
C ARG A 30 -14.62 0.10 7.41
N ILE A 31 -13.80 -0.73 6.77
CA ILE A 31 -13.26 -1.96 7.36
C ILE A 31 -12.40 -1.59 8.57
N ARG A 32 -11.48 -0.62 8.44
CA ARG A 32 -10.66 -0.13 9.55
C ARG A 32 -11.51 0.37 10.72
N SER A 33 -12.54 1.17 10.45
CA SER A 33 -13.43 1.66 11.50
C SER A 33 -14.18 0.54 12.21
N GLY A 34 -14.49 -0.56 11.52
CA GLY A 34 -15.05 -1.76 12.14
C GLY A 34 -14.04 -2.42 13.07
N LEU A 35 -12.84 -2.71 12.56
CA LEU A 35 -11.76 -3.35 13.33
C LEU A 35 -11.38 -2.54 14.57
N LYS A 36 -11.22 -1.21 14.44
CA LYS A 36 -10.93 -0.31 15.57
C LYS A 36 -12.07 -0.22 16.59
N SER A 37 -13.31 -0.49 16.18
CA SER A 37 -14.45 -0.54 17.11
C SER A 37 -14.48 -1.84 17.91
N GLU A 38 -13.88 -2.91 17.39
CA GLU A 38 -13.77 -4.21 18.08
C GLU A 38 -12.51 -4.24 18.96
N ASP A 39 -11.39 -3.72 18.45
CA ASP A 39 -10.13 -3.59 19.17
C ASP A 39 -9.35 -2.36 18.68
N ASP A 40 -9.23 -1.35 19.54
CA ASP A 40 -8.53 -0.10 19.23
C ASP A 40 -7.00 -0.29 19.11
N ALA A 41 -6.45 -1.41 19.61
CA ALA A 41 -5.02 -1.71 19.50
C ALA A 41 -4.63 -2.28 18.12
N VAL A 42 -5.59 -2.70 17.29
CA VAL A 42 -5.31 -3.32 15.99
C VAL A 42 -4.70 -2.31 15.02
N SER A 43 -3.58 -2.68 14.41
CA SER A 43 -2.96 -1.91 13.31
C SER A 43 -3.45 -2.42 11.97
N VAL A 44 -4.00 -1.55 11.12
CA VAL A 44 -4.57 -1.94 9.83
C VAL A 44 -3.61 -1.63 8.68
N ILE A 45 -3.26 -2.66 7.91
CA ILE A 45 -2.37 -2.56 6.74
C ILE A 45 -3.20 -2.74 5.46
N LEU A 46 -3.22 -1.75 4.59
CA LEU A 46 -3.98 -1.78 3.33
C LEU A 46 -3.11 -2.24 2.15
N ASP A 47 -3.59 -3.22 1.41
CA ASP A 47 -2.98 -3.64 0.16
C ASP A 47 -3.27 -2.67 -0.98
N VAL A 48 -2.21 -2.20 -1.63
CA VAL A 48 -2.27 -1.28 -2.76
C VAL A 48 -1.44 -1.82 -3.92
N THR A 49 -2.10 -2.13 -5.03
CA THR A 49 -1.40 -2.43 -6.28
C THR A 49 -0.85 -1.16 -6.90
N VAL A 50 0.45 -1.15 -7.16
CA VAL A 50 1.21 0.00 -7.63
C VAL A 50 1.84 -0.27 -8.99
N ALA A 51 1.59 0.62 -9.94
CA ALA A 51 2.33 0.71 -11.19
C ALA A 51 3.05 2.06 -11.22
N VAL A 52 4.36 2.04 -10.99
CA VAL A 52 5.20 3.24 -10.93
C VAL A 52 6.23 3.17 -12.05
N ALA A 53 6.28 4.22 -12.86
CA ALA A 53 7.28 4.37 -13.90
C ALA A 53 7.76 5.83 -13.95
N GLY A 54 8.88 6.08 -14.64
CA GLY A 54 9.37 7.45 -14.90
C GLY A 54 8.36 8.30 -15.69
N ASP A 55 7.42 7.67 -16.39
CA ASP A 55 6.39 8.32 -17.17
C ASP A 55 5.05 7.57 -17.12
N TYR A 56 3.96 8.33 -17.08
CA TYR A 56 2.58 7.85 -16.85
C TYR A 56 2.10 6.80 -17.86
N ARG A 57 2.60 6.86 -19.11
CA ARG A 57 2.22 5.90 -20.16
C ARG A 57 2.76 4.50 -19.86
N SER A 58 4.01 4.41 -19.42
CA SER A 58 4.65 3.15 -19.04
C SER A 58 3.95 2.52 -17.84
N ALA A 59 3.65 3.34 -16.82
CA ALA A 59 2.88 2.89 -15.64
C ALA A 59 1.49 2.32 -16.02
N ARG A 60 0.78 2.98 -16.95
CA ARG A 60 -0.52 2.47 -17.45
C ARG A 60 -0.41 1.16 -18.22
N CYS A 61 0.63 1.01 -19.05
CA CYS A 61 0.87 -0.22 -19.79
C CYS A 61 1.09 -1.40 -18.83
N SER A 62 1.89 -1.21 -17.77
CA SER A 62 2.14 -2.26 -16.77
C SER A 62 0.87 -2.75 -16.09
N LEU A 63 -0.08 -1.86 -15.76
CA LEU A 63 -1.35 -2.25 -15.16
C LEU A 63 -2.24 -3.05 -16.15
N THR A 64 -2.23 -2.71 -17.43
CA THR A 64 -3.00 -3.45 -18.45
C THR A 64 -2.45 -4.87 -18.64
N VAL A 65 -1.12 -5.03 -18.56
CA VAL A 65 -0.48 -6.35 -18.58
C VAL A 65 -0.83 -7.15 -17.33
N ALA A 66 -0.86 -6.51 -16.15
CA ALA A 66 -1.29 -7.10 -14.88
C ALA A 66 -2.70 -7.68 -14.94
N ASP A 67 -3.66 -6.87 -15.40
CA ASP A 67 -5.08 -7.22 -15.49
C ASP A 67 -5.36 -8.33 -16.51
N SER A 68 -4.44 -8.53 -17.46
CA SER A 68 -4.55 -9.57 -18.49
C SER A 68 -4.11 -10.95 -18.00
N GLY A 69 -3.34 -11.02 -16.91
CA GLY A 69 -2.74 -12.27 -16.39
C GLY A 69 -3.16 -12.66 -14.98
N ALA A 70 -3.50 -11.70 -14.12
CA ALA A 70 -3.93 -11.94 -12.75
C ALA A 70 -5.43 -11.62 -12.65
N GLY A 71 -6.23 -12.60 -12.24
CA GLY A 71 -7.66 -12.40 -11.99
C GLY A 71 -7.87 -11.16 -11.12
N SER A 72 -8.62 -10.18 -11.65
CA SER A 72 -8.88 -8.86 -11.08
C SER A 72 -8.86 -8.85 -9.55
N ALA A 73 -7.70 -8.53 -8.96
CA ALA A 73 -7.62 -8.26 -7.54
C ALA A 73 -8.52 -7.04 -7.27
N VAL A 74 -9.45 -7.18 -6.32
CA VAL A 74 -10.35 -6.12 -5.89
C VAL A 74 -9.62 -5.32 -4.81
N ASP A 75 -8.61 -4.59 -5.26
CA ASP A 75 -7.70 -3.84 -4.41
C ASP A 75 -7.50 -2.40 -4.90
N VAL A 76 -7.01 -1.54 -4.01
CA VAL A 76 -6.76 -0.14 -4.34
C VAL A 76 -5.59 -0.08 -5.31
N ARG A 77 -5.73 0.65 -6.41
CA ARG A 77 -4.71 0.74 -7.46
C ARG A 77 -4.18 2.15 -7.60
N TYR A 78 -2.86 2.27 -7.64
CA TYR A 78 -2.15 3.52 -7.91
C TYR A 78 -1.31 3.39 -9.18
N VAL A 79 -1.43 4.38 -10.06
CA VAL A 79 -0.65 4.49 -11.29
C VAL A 79 -0.05 5.89 -11.36
N GLY A 80 1.28 5.99 -11.39
CA GLY A 80 1.93 7.30 -11.44
C GLY A 80 3.43 7.26 -11.12
N THR A 81 3.86 8.25 -10.36
CA THR A 81 5.27 8.46 -10.00
C THR A 81 5.51 8.10 -8.52
N VAL A 82 6.77 7.92 -8.14
CA VAL A 82 7.13 7.68 -6.73
C VAL A 82 6.71 8.84 -5.83
N ASP A 83 6.83 10.09 -6.32
CA ASP A 83 6.42 11.27 -5.55
C ASP A 83 4.90 11.31 -5.31
N GLY A 84 4.12 10.95 -6.33
CA GLY A 84 2.67 10.87 -6.19
C GLY A 84 2.24 9.71 -5.28
N LEU A 85 2.94 8.57 -5.34
CA LEU A 85 2.71 7.44 -4.42
C LEU A 85 3.01 7.86 -2.97
N THR A 86 4.11 8.57 -2.74
CA THR A 86 4.48 9.11 -1.42
C THR A 86 3.38 10.05 -0.90
N GLY A 87 2.81 10.90 -1.76
CA GLY A 87 1.67 11.74 -1.43
C GLY A 87 0.44 10.95 -1.03
N LEU A 88 0.06 9.96 -1.85
CA LEU A 88 -1.08 9.09 -1.57
C LEU A 88 -0.95 8.37 -0.23
N ILE A 89 0.23 7.85 0.10
CA ILE A 89 0.44 7.14 1.37
C ILE A 89 0.27 8.08 2.57
N ALA A 90 0.81 9.29 2.49
CA ALA A 90 0.60 10.31 3.52
C ALA A 90 -0.88 10.72 3.65
N ASP A 91 -1.62 10.76 2.54
CA ASP A 91 -3.05 11.07 2.55
C ASP A 91 -3.88 9.92 3.16
N ILE A 92 -3.50 8.66 2.91
CA ILE A 92 -4.12 7.45 3.50
C ILE A 92 -3.98 7.48 5.03
N GLU A 93 -2.79 7.80 5.53
CA GLU A 93 -2.51 7.98 6.94
C GLU A 93 -3.35 9.13 7.52
N ALA A 94 -3.26 10.32 6.93
CA ALA A 94 -3.95 11.52 7.42
C ALA A 94 -5.48 11.39 7.41
N ALA A 95 -6.04 10.65 6.45
CA ALA A 95 -7.47 10.36 6.38
C ALA A 95 -7.92 9.21 7.31
N GLY A 96 -6.99 8.57 8.02
CA GLY A 96 -7.25 7.44 8.91
C GLY A 96 -7.82 6.23 8.17
N VAL A 97 -7.40 6.02 6.92
CA VAL A 97 -7.84 4.89 6.08
C VAL A 97 -7.12 3.61 6.48
N ALA A 98 -5.81 3.70 6.75
CA ALA A 98 -4.96 2.60 7.19
C ALA A 98 -3.80 3.14 8.04
N ASP A 99 -3.25 2.29 8.90
CA ASP A 99 -2.07 2.59 9.72
C ASP A 99 -0.76 2.26 8.95
N GLY A 100 -0.87 1.42 7.92
CA GLY A 100 0.22 1.13 6.98
C GLY A 100 -0.30 0.67 5.62
N VAL A 101 0.61 0.50 4.65
CA VAL A 101 0.28 -0.01 3.31
C VAL A 101 1.24 -1.10 2.87
N THR A 102 0.72 -2.11 2.19
CA THR A 102 1.52 -3.09 1.44
C THR A 102 1.56 -2.67 -0.03
N LEU A 103 2.75 -2.49 -0.59
CA LEU A 103 2.92 -2.17 -2.00
C LEU A 103 3.02 -3.47 -2.82
N ILE A 104 2.03 -3.71 -3.68
CA ILE A 104 1.99 -4.87 -4.58
C ILE A 104 2.36 -4.40 -5.99
N PRO A 105 3.48 -4.81 -6.58
CA PRO A 105 3.83 -4.43 -7.94
C PRO A 105 2.79 -4.92 -8.95
N ALA A 106 2.33 -4.02 -9.82
CA ALA A 106 1.40 -4.39 -10.89
C ALA A 106 2.06 -5.25 -11.97
N GLY A 107 3.38 -5.17 -12.17
CA GLY A 107 4.08 -5.91 -13.23
C GLY A 107 5.43 -6.45 -12.80
N PRO A 108 5.98 -7.43 -13.56
CA PRO A 108 7.25 -8.09 -13.23
C PRO A 108 8.47 -7.16 -13.34
N ASP A 109 8.35 -6.08 -14.11
CA ASP A 109 9.45 -5.12 -14.34
C ASP A 109 9.67 -4.14 -13.16
N GLN A 110 8.76 -4.14 -12.18
CA GLN A 110 8.82 -3.26 -11.04
C GLN A 110 9.37 -4.00 -9.82
N GLU A 111 10.55 -3.59 -9.35
CA GLU A 111 11.21 -4.23 -8.21
C GLU A 111 10.64 -3.69 -6.87
N PRO A 112 9.88 -4.50 -6.11
CA PRO A 112 9.15 -4.00 -4.93
C PRO A 112 10.05 -3.42 -3.83
N ARG A 113 11.24 -4.01 -3.61
CA ARG A 113 12.18 -3.55 -2.57
C ARG A 113 12.71 -2.15 -2.89
N ALA A 114 13.22 -1.96 -4.11
CA ALA A 114 13.74 -0.67 -4.54
C ALA A 114 12.66 0.43 -4.50
N LEU A 115 11.43 0.10 -4.90
CA LEU A 115 10.31 1.03 -4.79
C LEU A 115 9.98 1.37 -3.33
N GLY A 116 9.92 0.36 -2.46
CA GLY A 116 9.67 0.55 -1.03
C GLY A 116 10.70 1.45 -0.37
N ASP A 117 11.98 1.21 -0.62
CA ASP A 117 13.09 2.02 -0.09
C ASP A 117 13.01 3.48 -0.57
N ASP A 118 12.67 3.69 -1.84
CA ASP A 118 12.58 5.03 -2.45
C ASP A 118 11.39 5.84 -1.87
N VAL A 119 10.27 5.17 -1.63
CA VAL A 119 9.10 5.74 -0.95
C VAL A 119 9.42 6.06 0.50
N LEU A 120 10.00 5.12 1.25
CA LEU A 120 10.33 5.28 2.67
C LEU A 120 11.25 6.48 2.89
N ARG A 121 12.32 6.59 2.10
CA ARG A 121 13.24 7.73 2.14
C ARG A 121 12.51 9.07 1.96
N ARG A 122 11.54 9.15 1.04
CA ARG A 122 10.78 10.40 0.82
C ARG A 122 9.82 10.72 1.95
N LEU A 123 9.20 9.71 2.56
CA LEU A 123 8.35 9.89 3.74
C LEU A 123 9.18 10.42 4.93
N GLU A 124 10.37 9.89 5.15
CA GLU A 124 11.31 10.36 6.18
C GLU A 124 11.74 11.81 5.93
N LEU A 125 12.07 12.18 4.69
CA LEU A 125 12.42 13.56 4.35
C LEU A 125 11.24 14.53 4.59
N ARG A 126 10.01 14.10 4.31
CA ARG A 126 8.80 14.89 4.57
C ARG A 126 8.50 15.05 6.06
N SER A 127 8.68 14.00 6.86
CA SER A 127 8.46 14.06 8.31
C SER A 127 9.47 14.99 8.98
N GLN A 128 10.75 14.93 8.57
CA GLN A 128 11.79 15.85 9.02
C GLN A 128 11.48 17.31 8.66
N ALA A 129 11.00 17.56 7.44
CA ALA A 129 10.62 18.91 6.99
C ALA A 129 9.41 19.49 7.75
N ARG A 130 8.50 18.65 8.27
CA ARG A 130 7.39 19.09 9.13
C ARG A 130 7.80 19.35 10.58
N ALA A 131 8.91 18.76 11.03
CA ALA A 131 9.40 18.87 12.41
C ALA A 131 10.39 20.03 12.64
N SER A 132 10.74 20.78 11.58
CA SER A 132 11.66 21.93 11.60
C SER A 132 10.89 23.25 11.55
#